data_AF-B3P0N2-F1
#
_entry.id   AF-B3P0N2-F1
#
_cell.length_a   1.000
_cell.length_b   1.000
_cell.length_c   1.000
_cell.angle_alpha   90.00
_cell.angle_beta   90.00
_cell.angle_gamma   90.00
#
_symmetry.space_group_name_H-M   'P 1'
#
loop_
_entity.id
_entity.type
_entity.pdbx_description
1 polymer ?
#
loop_
_entity_poly.entity_id
_entity_poly.type
_entity_poly.pdbx_seq_one_letter_code
_entity_poly.pdbx_strand_id
1 'polypeptide(L)'
;MMKCTGFLSLLVVLLAWNGRVLAIETAFDIWNKFGDGGALPNDPERLNEKGILVLNPTNELQDKNEGTITQLRNLLDNYVGKLLSDLPNTRKKKRRQALQESLHTLTGLSLSISPLQNTLSNIKNQEEQLVPKLNVQEEWKFWAAAKVSRVQESTRGLRTAEAVSITENLNNRYGLRLRSCVGLFIWNQIRFNLDLESTLNGLQISTGQLIDASEGCSSVKPKTCRRDVRRAIDGIQNAPQNLLNLRNEGNQLEDIQRQSNQCVEKTLREYAEERVEVERQLEDIIADYRESETPRK
;
A
#
# COMPACT_ATOMS: atom_id res chain seq x y z
N MET A 1 31.85 -1.28 47.58
CA MET A 1 33.19 -0.86 47.13
C MET A 1 33.43 -1.44 45.74
N MET A 2 33.68 -0.57 44.77
CA MET A 2 34.01 -0.90 43.38
C MET A 2 35.31 -1.71 43.29
N LYS A 3 35.38 -2.60 42.29
CA LYS A 3 36.29 -2.43 41.14
C LYS A 3 35.90 -3.35 39.98
N CYS A 4 35.59 -2.71 38.85
CA CYS A 4 35.61 -3.29 37.51
C CYS A 4 37.05 -3.52 37.03
N THR A 5 37.23 -4.57 36.23
CA THR A 5 38.03 -4.72 34.99
C THR A 5 38.02 -6.23 34.72
N GLY A 6 37.62 -6.80 33.57
CA GLY A 6 37.70 -6.37 32.19
C GLY A 6 38.44 -7.47 31.42
N PHE A 7 37.95 -7.78 30.21
CA PHE A 7 38.52 -8.60 29.13
C PHE A 7 38.08 -10.06 28.90
N LEU A 8 37.41 -10.20 27.74
CA LEU A 8 37.18 -11.40 26.94
C LEU A 8 38.46 -12.23 26.76
N SER A 9 38.29 -13.57 26.71
CA SER A 9 38.91 -14.42 25.68
C SER A 9 38.27 -15.80 25.65
N LEU A 10 38.06 -16.26 24.42
CA LEU A 10 37.56 -17.52 23.90
C LEU A 10 37.74 -18.76 24.78
N LEU A 11 36.65 -19.53 24.85
CA LEU A 11 36.64 -20.92 25.25
C LEU A 11 37.06 -21.79 24.05
N VAL A 12 38.25 -22.38 24.16
CA VAL A 12 38.73 -23.50 23.34
C VAL A 12 38.54 -24.78 24.16
N VAL A 13 37.71 -25.71 23.70
CA VAL A 13 37.78 -27.17 23.99
C VAL A 13 37.17 -27.88 22.77
N LEU A 14 37.95 -28.35 21.79
CA LEU A 14 38.66 -29.65 21.68
C LEU A 14 37.77 -30.90 21.65
N LEU A 15 37.86 -31.64 20.52
CA LEU A 15 37.94 -33.10 20.31
C LEU A 15 37.26 -33.46 18.97
N ALA A 16 37.70 -34.37 18.11
CA ALA A 16 38.97 -34.98 17.74
C ALA A 16 38.66 -35.79 16.46
N TRP A 17 39.66 -35.88 15.59
CA TRP A 17 39.88 -36.85 14.51
C TRP A 17 38.78 -37.86 14.15
N ASN A 18 38.35 -37.82 12.88
CA ASN A 18 38.51 -38.95 11.97
C ASN A 18 38.54 -38.46 10.52
N GLY A 19 39.61 -38.82 9.80
CA GLY A 19 39.83 -38.46 8.41
C GLY A 19 38.79 -39.10 7.48
N ARG A 20 37.76 -38.33 7.12
CA ARG A 20 37.06 -38.37 5.83
C ARG A 20 36.55 -36.96 5.56
N VAL A 21 37.27 -36.20 4.75
CA VAL A 21 36.71 -35.02 4.11
C VAL A 21 35.72 -35.55 3.06
N LEU A 22 34.47 -35.72 3.49
CA LEU A 22 33.35 -35.92 2.58
C LEU A 22 33.21 -34.64 1.77
N ALA A 23 33.29 -34.83 0.47
CA ALA A 23 33.31 -33.78 -0.53
C ALA A 23 31.94 -33.06 -0.60
N ILE A 24 32.04 -31.79 -1.00
CA ILE A 24 31.00 -30.97 -1.62
C ILE A 24 29.94 -30.45 -0.63
N GLU A 25 30.26 -29.35 0.05
CA GLU A 25 29.24 -28.34 0.34
C GLU A 25 28.70 -27.87 -1.02
N THR A 26 27.44 -28.18 -1.31
CA THR A 26 26.80 -27.76 -2.57
C THR A 26 26.52 -26.26 -2.51
N ALA A 27 26.42 -25.60 -3.67
CA ALA A 27 26.02 -24.19 -3.77
C ALA A 27 24.71 -23.89 -3.02
N PHE A 28 23.84 -24.89 -2.92
CA PHE A 28 22.59 -24.87 -2.18
C PHE A 28 22.79 -24.77 -0.65
N ASP A 29 23.82 -25.41 -0.10
CA ASP A 29 24.17 -25.33 1.33
C ASP A 29 24.86 -24.01 1.68
N ILE A 30 25.61 -23.42 0.75
CA ILE A 30 26.18 -22.08 0.89
C ILE A 30 25.06 -21.04 0.84
N TRP A 31 24.11 -21.16 -0.09
CA TRP A 31 22.95 -20.27 -0.16
C TRP A 31 22.05 -20.35 1.08
N ASN A 32 21.89 -21.53 1.69
CA ASN A 32 21.17 -21.67 2.96
C ASN A 32 21.98 -21.24 4.20
N LYS A 33 23.30 -21.44 4.23
CA LYS A 33 24.17 -20.96 5.34
C LYS A 33 24.32 -19.44 5.36
N PHE A 34 24.21 -18.80 4.20
CA PHE A 34 24.18 -17.34 4.04
C PHE A 34 22.77 -16.82 3.72
N GLY A 35 21.74 -17.62 4.02
CA GLY A 35 20.32 -17.36 3.73
C GLY A 35 19.66 -16.27 4.57
N ASP A 36 20.40 -15.61 5.46
CA ASP A 36 20.16 -14.22 5.85
C ASP A 36 21.25 -13.41 5.15
N GLY A 37 20.96 -12.97 3.92
CA GLY A 37 21.88 -12.25 3.03
C GLY A 37 22.86 -11.41 3.80
N GLY A 38 24.16 -11.58 3.53
CA GLY A 38 25.29 -11.07 4.32
C GLY A 38 25.06 -9.68 4.90
N ALA A 39 24.41 -9.65 6.07
CA ALA A 39 23.86 -8.43 6.60
C ALA A 39 24.98 -7.66 7.28
N LEU A 40 25.39 -6.56 6.67
CA LEU A 40 26.06 -5.52 7.43
C LEU A 40 25.04 -4.98 8.46
N PRO A 41 25.44 -4.55 9.67
CA PRO A 41 24.52 -4.12 10.74
C PRO A 41 23.53 -3.00 10.40
N ASN A 42 23.58 -2.46 9.18
CA ASN A 42 22.73 -1.41 8.63
C ASN A 42 21.92 -1.86 7.39
N ASP A 43 21.69 -3.16 7.22
CA ASP A 43 21.10 -3.70 5.98
C ASP A 43 19.62 -3.30 5.78
N PRO A 44 19.27 -2.61 4.67
CA PRO A 44 17.89 -2.35 4.27
C PRO A 44 17.09 -3.62 3.93
N GLU A 45 17.68 -4.81 3.93
CA GLU A 45 16.94 -6.07 3.75
C GLU A 45 15.83 -6.31 4.78
N ARG A 46 15.91 -5.74 5.99
CA ARG A 46 14.77 -5.75 6.94
C ARG A 46 13.54 -4.94 6.48
N LEU A 47 13.68 -4.15 5.41
CA LEU A 47 12.58 -3.43 4.76
C LEU A 47 12.05 -4.18 3.51
N ASN A 48 12.71 -5.24 3.04
CA ASN A 48 12.37 -5.94 1.79
C ASN A 48 10.98 -6.61 1.82
N GLU A 49 10.44 -6.97 2.98
CA GLU A 49 9.07 -7.52 3.10
C GLU A 49 8.00 -6.43 3.25
N LYS A 50 8.35 -5.21 3.68
CA LYS A 50 7.36 -4.24 4.18
C LYS A 50 6.58 -3.51 3.09
N GLY A 51 7.12 -3.35 1.88
CA GLY A 51 6.46 -2.59 0.81
C GLY A 51 5.15 -3.23 0.32
N ILE A 52 5.10 -4.57 0.24
CA ILE A 52 3.90 -5.34 -0.11
C ILE A 52 3.00 -5.50 1.13
N LEU A 53 3.58 -5.65 2.33
CA LEU A 53 2.83 -5.75 3.58
C LEU A 53 2.04 -4.47 3.94
N VAL A 54 2.41 -3.29 3.43
CA VAL A 54 1.69 -2.03 3.68
C VAL A 54 0.40 -1.93 2.86
N LEU A 55 0.28 -2.67 1.75
CA LEU A 55 -0.94 -2.66 0.92
C LEU A 55 -2.12 -3.32 1.65
N ASN A 56 -1.88 -4.38 2.43
CA ASN A 56 -2.97 -5.09 3.13
C ASN A 56 -3.73 -4.20 4.15
N PRO A 57 -3.07 -3.52 5.11
CA PRO A 57 -3.76 -2.59 6.02
C PRO A 57 -4.43 -1.42 5.30
N THR A 58 -3.84 -0.97 4.18
CA THR A 58 -4.39 0.14 3.39
C THR A 58 -5.69 -0.29 2.69
N ASN A 59 -5.72 -1.51 2.16
CA ASN A 59 -6.91 -2.12 1.56
C ASN A 59 -8.02 -2.35 2.60
N GLU A 60 -7.69 -2.84 3.79
CA GLU A 60 -8.68 -3.00 4.89
C GLU A 60 -9.33 -1.66 5.28
N LEU A 61 -8.53 -0.59 5.38
CA LEU A 61 -9.03 0.75 5.69
C LEU A 61 -9.92 1.28 4.56
N GLN A 62 -9.53 1.05 3.30
CA GLN A 62 -10.31 1.44 2.14
C GLN A 62 -11.66 0.70 2.07
N ASP A 63 -11.67 -0.61 2.29
CA ASP A 63 -12.90 -1.42 2.34
C ASP A 63 -13.84 -0.96 3.46
N LYS A 64 -13.28 -0.61 4.62
CA LYS A 64 -14.04 -0.03 5.74
C LYS A 64 -14.66 1.31 5.35
N ASN A 65 -13.92 2.18 4.66
CA ASN A 65 -14.41 3.47 4.18
C ASN A 65 -15.54 3.29 3.15
N GLU A 66 -15.40 2.36 2.20
CA GLU A 66 -16.46 2.03 1.22
C GLU A 66 -17.73 1.52 1.91
N GLY A 67 -17.58 0.65 2.90
CA GLY A 67 -18.68 0.16 3.74
C GLY A 67 -19.38 1.31 4.49
N THR A 68 -18.60 2.22 5.07
CA THR A 68 -19.10 3.38 5.82
C THR A 68 -19.86 4.36 4.92
N ILE A 69 -19.35 4.63 3.73
CA ILE A 69 -20.02 5.45 2.70
C ILE A 69 -21.36 4.82 2.30
N THR A 70 -21.36 3.50 2.06
CA THR A 70 -22.57 2.77 1.67
C THR A 70 -23.63 2.83 2.77
N GLN A 71 -23.23 2.62 4.03
CA GLN A 71 -24.13 2.72 5.18
C GLN A 71 -24.71 4.14 5.33
N LEU A 72 -23.86 5.16 5.25
CA LEU A 72 -24.29 6.55 5.38
C LEU A 72 -25.23 6.97 4.25
N ARG A 73 -24.95 6.55 3.01
CA ARG A 73 -25.83 6.78 1.88
C ARG A 73 -27.21 6.14 2.09
N ASN A 74 -27.25 4.87 2.49
CA ASN A 74 -28.51 4.18 2.77
C ASN A 74 -29.31 4.87 3.88
N LEU A 75 -28.63 5.33 4.94
CA LEU A 75 -29.25 6.11 6.02
C LEU A 75 -29.87 7.41 5.48
N LEU A 76 -29.11 8.16 4.68
CA LEU A 76 -29.58 9.41 4.08
C LEU A 76 -30.77 9.18 3.15
N ASP A 77 -30.68 8.22 2.23
CA ASP A 77 -31.73 7.94 1.24
C ASP A 77 -33.03 7.50 1.91
N ASN A 78 -32.94 6.61 2.93
CA ASN A 78 -34.10 6.19 3.71
C ASN A 78 -34.76 7.37 4.43
N TYR A 79 -33.97 8.23 5.08
CA TYR A 79 -34.51 9.34 5.84
C TYR A 79 -35.07 10.46 4.96
N VAL A 80 -34.42 10.74 3.83
CA VAL A 80 -34.94 11.64 2.78
C VAL A 80 -36.30 11.13 2.30
N GLY A 81 -36.45 9.82 2.03
CA GLY A 81 -37.74 9.21 1.67
C GLY A 81 -38.82 9.38 2.74
N LYS A 82 -38.45 9.23 4.02
CA LYS A 82 -39.35 9.46 5.16
C LYS A 82 -39.80 10.92 5.24
N LEU A 83 -38.88 11.88 5.18
CA LEU A 83 -39.20 13.30 5.20
C LEU A 83 -40.14 13.70 4.06
N LEU A 84 -39.89 13.19 2.84
CA LEU A 84 -40.75 13.44 1.68
C LEU A 84 -42.18 12.93 1.91
N SER A 85 -42.34 11.80 2.61
CA SER A 85 -43.64 11.22 2.94
C SER A 85 -44.36 11.98 4.07
N ASP A 86 -43.63 12.52 5.04
CA ASP A 86 -44.18 13.22 6.21
C ASP A 86 -44.55 14.69 5.94
N LEU A 87 -43.83 15.34 5.02
CA LEU A 87 -43.98 16.77 4.71
C LEU A 87 -45.40 17.17 4.29
N PRO A 88 -46.11 16.45 3.39
CA PRO A 88 -47.49 16.78 3.01
C PRO A 88 -48.47 16.84 4.19
N ASN A 89 -48.27 15.99 5.19
CA ASN A 89 -49.14 15.89 6.36
C ASN A 89 -48.76 16.89 7.48
N THR A 90 -47.64 17.61 7.34
CA THR A 90 -47.15 18.55 8.34
C THR A 90 -47.85 19.91 8.25
N ARG A 91 -48.97 20.06 8.99
CA ARG A 91 -49.80 21.28 8.96
C ARG A 91 -49.15 22.54 9.54
N LYS A 92 -48.25 22.42 10.52
CA LYS A 92 -47.69 23.59 11.24
C LYS A 92 -46.56 24.22 10.42
N LYS A 93 -46.76 25.45 9.93
CA LYS A 93 -45.80 26.20 9.07
C LYS A 93 -44.34 26.13 9.53
N LYS A 94 -44.04 26.47 10.80
CA LYS A 94 -42.66 26.45 11.33
C LYS A 94 -42.04 25.06 11.39
N ARG A 95 -42.84 24.03 11.67
CA ARG A 95 -42.41 22.62 11.67
C ARG A 95 -42.12 22.17 10.24
N ARG A 96 -43.04 22.45 9.31
CA ARG A 96 -42.86 22.16 7.88
C ARG A 96 -41.58 22.79 7.34
N GLN A 97 -41.33 24.07 7.66
CA GLN A 97 -40.10 24.75 7.28
C GLN A 97 -38.85 24.07 7.83
N ALA A 98 -38.86 23.66 9.11
CA ALA A 98 -37.73 22.93 9.70
C ALA A 98 -37.45 21.61 8.96
N LEU A 99 -38.48 20.82 8.70
CA LEU A 99 -38.36 19.56 7.97
C LEU A 99 -37.91 19.76 6.52
N GLN A 100 -38.31 20.85 5.87
CA GLN A 100 -37.81 21.22 4.53
C GLN A 100 -36.33 21.63 4.55
N GLU A 101 -35.90 22.38 5.57
CA GLU A 101 -34.48 22.72 5.77
C GLU A 101 -33.66 21.45 5.99
N SER A 102 -34.12 20.53 6.85
CA SER A 102 -33.48 19.22 7.06
C SER A 102 -33.44 18.38 5.78
N LEU A 103 -34.54 18.31 5.03
CA LEU A 103 -34.60 17.57 3.77
C LEU A 103 -33.56 18.11 2.78
N HIS A 104 -33.51 19.43 2.62
CA HIS A 104 -32.55 20.06 1.72
C HIS A 104 -31.10 19.72 2.08
N THR A 105 -30.75 19.82 3.38
CA THR A 105 -29.41 19.49 3.87
C THR A 105 -29.07 18.02 3.64
N LEU A 106 -29.95 17.08 4.00
CA LEU A 106 -29.69 15.64 3.86
C LEU A 106 -29.62 15.20 2.39
N THR A 107 -30.45 15.76 1.52
CA THR A 107 -30.35 15.53 0.07
C THR A 107 -29.03 16.05 -0.50
N GLY A 108 -28.60 17.25 -0.08
CA GLY A 108 -27.31 17.81 -0.49
C GLY A 108 -26.12 16.94 -0.08
N LEU A 109 -26.18 16.32 1.11
CA LEU A 109 -25.18 15.38 1.59
C LEU A 109 -25.16 14.07 0.81
N SER A 110 -26.33 13.48 0.53
CA SER A 110 -26.43 12.25 -0.27
C SER A 110 -25.79 12.42 -1.65
N LEU A 111 -26.05 13.57 -2.30
CA LEU A 111 -25.43 13.94 -3.58
C LEU A 111 -23.92 14.17 -3.47
N SER A 112 -23.43 14.68 -2.34
CA SER A 112 -22.01 14.98 -2.15
C SER A 112 -21.16 13.74 -1.82
N ILE A 113 -21.76 12.71 -1.22
CA ILE A 113 -21.08 11.45 -0.87
C ILE A 113 -20.89 10.55 -2.10
N SER A 114 -21.86 10.51 -3.00
CA SER A 114 -21.87 9.57 -4.14
C SER A 114 -20.59 9.60 -5.00
N PRO A 115 -20.02 10.78 -5.34
CA PRO A 115 -18.76 10.84 -6.09
C PRO A 115 -17.56 10.18 -5.40
N LEU A 116 -17.49 10.20 -4.07
CA LEU A 116 -16.38 9.60 -3.32
C LEU A 116 -16.34 8.07 -3.50
N GLN A 117 -17.50 7.44 -3.60
CA GLN A 117 -17.59 6.00 -3.84
C GLN A 117 -16.98 5.60 -5.18
N ASN A 118 -17.20 6.41 -6.23
CA ASN A 118 -16.61 6.18 -7.54
C ASN A 118 -15.08 6.33 -7.48
N THR A 119 -14.59 7.36 -6.80
CA THR A 119 -13.14 7.58 -6.63
C THR A 119 -12.46 6.42 -5.91
N LEU A 120 -13.05 5.89 -4.83
CA LEU A 120 -12.51 4.72 -4.12
C LEU A 120 -12.47 3.48 -5.01
N SER A 121 -13.55 3.20 -5.74
CA SER A 121 -13.61 2.08 -6.69
C SER A 121 -12.54 2.18 -7.77
N ASN A 122 -12.32 3.37 -8.33
CA ASN A 122 -11.27 3.62 -9.32
C ASN A 122 -9.87 3.36 -8.75
N ILE A 123 -9.57 3.89 -7.55
CA ILE A 123 -8.29 3.69 -6.87
C ILE A 123 -8.04 2.19 -6.64
N LYS A 124 -9.06 1.46 -6.16
CA LYS A 124 -9.01 0.02 -5.93
C LYS A 124 -8.69 -0.77 -7.20
N ASN A 125 -9.47 -0.55 -8.26
CA ASN A 125 -9.30 -1.24 -9.54
C ASN A 125 -7.89 -1.02 -10.14
N GLN A 126 -7.31 0.16 -9.93
CA GLN A 126 -5.95 0.44 -10.39
C GLN A 126 -4.88 -0.15 -9.47
N GLU A 127 -5.14 -0.32 -8.18
CA GLU A 127 -4.21 -0.94 -7.23
C GLU A 127 -4.09 -2.44 -7.50
N GLU A 128 -5.21 -3.11 -7.80
CA GLU A 128 -5.24 -4.52 -8.18
C GLU A 128 -4.36 -4.81 -9.41
N GLN A 129 -4.18 -3.83 -10.30
CA GLN A 129 -3.28 -3.94 -11.45
C GLN A 129 -1.79 -3.73 -11.10
N LEU A 130 -1.50 -3.07 -9.98
CA LEU A 130 -0.15 -2.74 -9.53
C LEU A 130 0.48 -3.89 -8.75
N VAL A 131 -0.30 -4.57 -7.90
CA VAL A 131 0.16 -5.72 -7.08
C VAL A 131 0.93 -6.78 -7.90
N PRO A 132 0.41 -7.34 -9.01
CA PRO A 132 1.14 -8.34 -9.77
C PRO A 132 2.43 -7.79 -10.38
N LYS A 133 2.45 -6.51 -10.78
CA LYS A 133 3.64 -5.85 -11.35
C LYS A 133 4.76 -5.65 -10.33
N LEU A 134 4.43 -5.58 -9.03
CA LEU A 134 5.42 -5.45 -7.95
C LEU A 134 5.95 -6.81 -7.47
N ASN A 135 5.18 -7.89 -7.66
CA ASN A 135 5.54 -9.25 -7.26
C ASN A 135 6.57 -9.93 -8.17
N VAL A 136 7.00 -9.27 -9.25
CA VAL A 136 8.02 -9.79 -10.19
C VAL A 136 9.41 -9.95 -9.55
N GLN A 137 9.66 -9.35 -8.38
CA GLN A 137 10.96 -9.44 -7.70
C GLN A 137 11.35 -10.88 -7.34
N GLU A 138 10.38 -11.75 -7.06
CA GLU A 138 10.67 -13.17 -6.83
C GLU A 138 11.14 -13.87 -8.11
N GLU A 139 10.52 -13.56 -9.26
CA GLU A 139 10.97 -14.08 -10.55
C GLU A 139 12.41 -13.63 -10.87
N TRP A 140 12.77 -12.41 -10.49
CA TRP A 140 14.12 -11.86 -10.67
C TRP A 140 15.15 -12.60 -9.81
N LYS A 141 14.80 -12.96 -8.58
CA LYS A 141 15.65 -13.78 -7.71
C LYS A 141 15.88 -15.17 -8.30
N PHE A 142 14.82 -15.84 -8.77
CA PHE A 142 14.94 -17.16 -9.40
C PHE A 142 15.78 -17.11 -10.68
N TRP A 143 15.57 -16.10 -11.52
CA TRP A 143 16.38 -15.90 -12.71
C TRP A 143 17.87 -15.70 -12.37
N ALA A 144 18.18 -14.81 -11.43
CA ALA A 144 19.56 -14.54 -11.02
C ALA A 144 20.24 -15.82 -10.50
N ALA A 145 19.56 -16.56 -9.62
CA ALA A 145 20.06 -17.82 -9.08
C ALA A 145 20.36 -18.84 -10.19
N ALA A 146 19.47 -18.99 -11.18
CA ALA A 146 19.68 -19.90 -12.30
C ALA A 146 20.91 -19.51 -13.14
N LYS A 147 21.12 -18.21 -13.38
CA LYS A 147 22.26 -17.72 -14.17
C LYS A 147 23.59 -17.86 -13.40
N VAL A 148 23.60 -17.57 -12.11
CA VAL A 148 24.77 -17.77 -11.24
C VAL A 148 25.17 -19.24 -11.19
N SER A 149 24.22 -20.16 -11.02
CA SER A 149 24.48 -21.61 -11.03
C SER A 149 25.12 -22.07 -12.35
N ARG A 150 24.65 -21.57 -13.49
CA ARG A 150 25.24 -21.88 -14.79
C ARG A 150 26.70 -21.42 -14.90
N VAL A 151 27.01 -20.21 -14.43
CA VAL A 151 28.40 -19.71 -14.40
C VAL A 151 29.26 -20.55 -13.45
N GLN A 152 28.73 -20.90 -12.28
CA GLN A 152 29.42 -21.77 -11.32
C GLN A 152 29.82 -23.11 -11.93
N GLU A 153 28.87 -23.80 -12.56
CA GLU A 153 29.11 -25.09 -13.22
C GLU A 153 30.13 -24.95 -14.36
N SER A 154 30.00 -23.90 -15.17
CA SER A 154 30.84 -23.69 -16.34
C SER A 154 32.26 -23.20 -16.03
N THR A 155 32.48 -22.63 -14.84
CA THR A 155 33.76 -22.05 -14.42
C THR A 155 34.38 -22.73 -13.21
N ARG A 156 33.88 -23.93 -12.84
CA ARG A 156 34.28 -24.67 -11.63
C ARG A 156 34.22 -23.82 -10.35
N GLY A 157 33.30 -22.86 -10.31
CA GLY A 157 33.08 -21.93 -9.20
C GLY A 157 34.01 -20.71 -9.14
N LEU A 158 35.02 -20.60 -9.99
CA LEU A 158 36.02 -19.52 -9.89
C LEU A 158 35.48 -18.14 -10.26
N ARG A 159 34.40 -18.08 -11.06
CA ARG A 159 33.77 -16.81 -11.48
C ARG A 159 32.39 -16.58 -10.86
N THR A 160 31.99 -17.40 -9.88
CA THR A 160 30.66 -17.30 -9.25
C THR A 160 30.44 -15.96 -8.56
N ALA A 161 31.43 -15.43 -7.83
CA ALA A 161 31.29 -14.17 -7.11
C ALA A 161 31.03 -12.97 -8.04
N GLU A 162 31.65 -12.97 -9.22
CA GLU A 162 31.42 -11.94 -10.23
C GLU A 162 30.00 -12.04 -10.81
N ALA A 163 29.54 -13.25 -11.14
CA ALA A 163 28.17 -13.47 -11.61
C ALA A 163 27.12 -13.05 -10.57
N VAL A 164 27.37 -13.34 -9.30
CA VAL A 164 26.54 -12.87 -8.17
C VAL A 164 26.50 -11.34 -8.16
N SER A 165 27.67 -10.69 -8.17
CA SER A 165 27.75 -9.23 -8.12
C SER A 165 27.00 -8.55 -9.27
N ILE A 166 27.08 -9.10 -10.49
CA ILE A 166 26.40 -8.54 -11.68
C ILE A 166 24.88 -8.67 -11.53
N THR A 167 24.40 -9.86 -11.20
CA THR A 167 22.95 -10.14 -11.10
C THR A 167 22.31 -9.43 -9.91
N GLU A 168 22.99 -9.36 -8.76
CA GLU A 168 22.54 -8.60 -7.59
C GLU A 168 22.48 -7.09 -7.88
N ASN A 169 23.49 -6.53 -8.56
CA ASN A 169 23.48 -5.12 -8.90
C ASN A 169 22.25 -4.73 -9.75
N LEU A 170 21.93 -5.56 -10.77
CA LEU A 170 20.75 -5.37 -11.60
C LEU A 170 19.47 -5.42 -10.75
N ASN A 171 19.28 -6.53 -10.02
CA ASN A 171 18.07 -6.75 -9.24
C ASN A 171 17.85 -5.68 -8.17
N ASN A 172 18.91 -5.29 -7.45
CA ASN A 172 18.82 -4.28 -6.40
C ASN A 172 18.48 -2.90 -6.95
N ARG A 173 19.13 -2.48 -8.04
CA ARG A 173 18.88 -1.17 -8.65
C ARG A 173 17.43 -1.05 -9.15
N TYR A 174 16.93 -2.06 -9.86
CA TYR A 174 15.56 -2.04 -10.36
C TYR A 174 14.52 -2.28 -9.25
N GLY A 175 14.83 -3.11 -8.25
CA GLY A 175 13.97 -3.30 -7.08
C GLY A 175 13.77 -2.00 -6.29
N LEU A 176 14.84 -1.24 -6.05
CA LEU A 176 14.76 0.08 -5.42
C LEU A 176 13.95 1.07 -6.28
N ARG A 177 14.14 1.04 -7.61
CA ARG A 177 13.40 1.91 -8.52
C ARG A 177 11.91 1.59 -8.55
N LEU A 178 11.52 0.31 -8.57
CA LEU A 178 10.12 -0.10 -8.44
C LEU A 178 9.48 0.45 -7.16
N ARG A 179 10.18 0.35 -6.02
CA ARG A 179 9.70 0.90 -4.74
C ARG A 179 9.55 2.42 -4.80
N SER A 180 10.52 3.10 -5.39
CA SER A 180 10.45 4.56 -5.58
C SER A 180 9.28 4.97 -6.47
N CYS A 181 8.91 4.15 -7.47
CA CYS A 181 7.76 4.45 -8.34
C CYS A 181 6.44 4.46 -7.57
N VAL A 182 6.29 3.62 -6.54
CA VAL A 182 5.01 3.44 -5.83
C VAL A 182 4.95 4.09 -4.46
N GLY A 183 6.09 4.49 -3.89
CA GLY A 183 6.16 5.03 -2.53
C GLY A 183 5.29 6.28 -2.32
N LEU A 184 5.26 7.18 -3.30
CA LEU A 184 4.42 8.39 -3.22
C LEU A 184 2.93 8.04 -3.25
N PHE A 185 2.53 7.10 -4.11
CA PHE A 185 1.13 6.64 -4.19
C PHE A 185 0.69 6.02 -2.87
N ILE A 186 1.44 5.05 -2.33
CA ILE A 186 1.11 4.37 -1.07
C ILE A 186 0.94 5.37 0.07
N TRP A 187 1.87 6.32 0.21
CA TRP A 187 1.79 7.33 1.26
C TRP A 187 0.54 8.20 1.15
N ASN A 188 0.21 8.68 -0.05
CA ASN A 188 -0.97 9.51 -0.26
C ASN A 188 -2.26 8.70 -0.10
N GLN A 189 -2.28 7.42 -0.47
CA GLN A 189 -3.42 6.54 -0.28
C GLN A 189 -3.74 6.32 1.20
N ILE A 190 -2.71 6.06 2.03
CA ILE A 190 -2.88 5.91 3.49
C ILE A 190 -3.46 7.20 4.08
N ARG A 191 -2.85 8.34 3.75
CA ARG A 191 -3.30 9.64 4.26
C ARG A 191 -4.75 9.93 3.85
N PHE A 192 -5.07 9.77 2.57
CA PHE A 192 -6.41 9.96 2.04
C PHE A 192 -7.44 9.10 2.77
N ASN A 193 -7.15 7.81 2.97
CA ASN A 193 -8.07 6.90 3.65
C ASN A 193 -8.28 7.26 5.14
N LEU A 194 -7.25 7.74 5.84
CA LEU A 194 -7.36 8.23 7.22
C LEU A 194 -8.18 9.52 7.31
N ASP A 195 -7.91 10.48 6.41
CA ASP A 195 -8.63 11.75 6.34
C ASP A 195 -10.12 11.54 5.97
N LEU A 196 -10.38 10.57 5.08
CA LEU A 196 -11.72 10.12 4.72
C LEU A 196 -12.43 9.47 5.92
N GLU A 197 -11.80 8.53 6.62
CA GLU A 197 -12.38 7.88 7.80
C GLU A 197 -12.80 8.92 8.85
N SER A 198 -11.88 9.84 9.18
CA SER A 198 -12.12 10.93 10.13
C SER A 198 -13.32 11.79 9.73
N THR A 199 -13.40 12.15 8.44
CA THR A 199 -14.50 12.95 7.92
C THR A 199 -15.83 12.20 7.94
N LEU A 200 -15.84 10.92 7.56
CA LEU A 200 -17.03 10.09 7.57
C LEU A 200 -17.58 9.89 8.99
N ASN A 201 -16.71 9.66 9.97
CA ASN A 201 -17.11 9.55 11.37
C ASN A 201 -17.77 10.83 11.88
N GLY A 202 -17.15 11.99 11.62
CA GLY A 202 -17.75 13.29 11.96
C GLY A 202 -19.10 13.50 11.26
N LEU A 203 -19.19 13.09 10.00
CA LEU A 203 -20.40 13.23 9.21
C LEU A 203 -21.55 12.35 9.71
N GLN A 204 -21.27 11.10 10.09
CA GLN A 204 -22.27 10.19 10.67
C GLN A 204 -22.86 10.76 11.96
N ILE A 205 -22.02 11.30 12.85
CA ILE A 205 -22.48 11.91 14.10
C ILE A 205 -23.40 13.10 13.83
N SER A 206 -22.96 14.06 13.00
CA SER A 206 -23.77 15.25 12.69
C SER A 206 -25.05 14.90 11.92
N THR A 207 -25.00 13.89 11.04
CA THR A 207 -26.18 13.40 10.31
C THR A 207 -27.19 12.78 11.27
N GLY A 208 -26.73 11.96 12.22
CA GLY A 208 -27.57 11.38 13.27
C GLY A 208 -28.27 12.46 14.11
N GLN A 209 -27.54 13.49 14.53
CA GLN A 209 -28.12 14.62 15.28
C GLN A 209 -29.21 15.36 14.50
N LEU A 210 -29.03 15.55 13.18
CA LEU A 210 -30.03 16.18 12.32
C LEU A 210 -31.28 15.29 12.16
N ILE A 211 -31.07 13.99 11.98
CA ILE A 211 -32.14 12.99 11.94
C ILE A 211 -32.94 13.02 13.24
N ASP A 212 -32.28 12.92 14.40
CA ASP A 212 -32.93 12.92 15.71
C ASP A 212 -33.73 14.21 15.96
N ALA A 213 -33.15 15.37 15.62
CA ALA A 213 -33.82 16.66 15.76
C ALA A 213 -35.08 16.75 14.88
N SER A 214 -35.01 16.20 13.66
CA SER A 214 -36.13 16.17 12.73
C SER A 214 -37.21 15.17 13.13
N GLU A 215 -36.87 14.01 13.70
CA GLU A 215 -37.85 13.05 14.23
C GLU A 215 -38.57 13.58 15.48
N GLY A 216 -37.81 14.24 16.37
CA GLY A 216 -38.33 14.85 17.60
C GLY A 216 -39.29 16.02 17.35
N CYS A 217 -39.35 16.56 16.13
CA CYS A 217 -40.22 17.68 15.78
C CYS A 217 -41.71 17.44 16.06
N SER A 218 -42.17 16.19 16.01
CA SER A 218 -43.55 15.79 16.30
C SER A 218 -43.94 16.06 17.76
N SER A 219 -43.03 15.77 18.69
CA SER A 219 -43.19 15.83 20.14
C SER A 219 -42.94 17.20 20.77
N VAL A 220 -42.43 18.17 20.00
CA VAL A 220 -42.10 19.51 20.50
C VAL A 220 -42.90 20.62 19.81
N LYS A 221 -42.91 21.81 20.44
CA LYS A 221 -43.52 23.02 19.88
C LYS A 221 -42.86 23.37 18.53
N PRO A 222 -43.61 23.85 17.51
CA PRO A 222 -43.05 24.15 16.19
C PRO A 222 -41.87 25.14 16.17
N LYS A 223 -41.79 26.07 17.13
CA LYS A 223 -40.66 27.00 17.27
C LYS A 223 -39.40 26.29 17.79
N THR A 224 -39.57 25.35 18.72
CA THR A 224 -38.51 24.53 19.30
C THR A 224 -37.92 23.60 18.25
N CYS A 225 -38.78 22.84 17.55
CA CYS A 225 -38.39 22.00 16.39
C CYS A 225 -37.49 22.77 15.40
N ARG A 226 -37.93 23.95 14.93
CA ARG A 226 -37.13 24.74 13.97
C ARG A 226 -35.78 25.18 14.52
N ARG A 227 -35.70 25.53 15.81
CA ARG A 227 -34.44 25.91 16.43
C ARG A 227 -33.49 24.72 16.53
N ASP A 228 -34.01 23.57 16.95
CA ASP A 228 -33.20 22.39 17.22
C ASP A 228 -32.70 21.77 15.91
N VAL A 229 -33.54 21.72 14.86
CA VAL A 229 -33.12 21.35 13.50
C VAL A 229 -32.04 22.28 12.96
N ARG A 230 -32.20 23.60 13.09
CA ARG A 230 -31.18 24.55 12.62
C ARG A 230 -29.85 24.38 13.33
N ARG A 231 -29.86 24.17 14.65
CA ARG A 231 -28.64 23.88 15.39
C ARG A 231 -27.94 22.62 14.88
N ALA A 232 -28.70 21.58 14.54
CA ALA A 232 -28.13 20.37 13.95
C ALA A 232 -27.59 20.63 12.53
N ILE A 233 -28.27 21.47 11.73
CA ILE A 233 -27.77 21.91 10.42
C ILE A 233 -26.45 22.69 10.55
N ASP A 234 -26.32 23.56 11.56
CA ASP A 234 -25.07 24.31 11.80
C ASP A 234 -23.88 23.36 12.06
N GLY A 235 -24.14 22.18 12.65
CA GLY A 235 -23.15 21.13 12.89
C GLY A 235 -22.71 20.35 11.65
N ILE A 236 -23.42 20.48 10.52
CA ILE A 236 -23.12 19.80 9.25
C ILE A 236 -22.87 20.77 8.08
N GLN A 237 -22.92 22.07 8.32
CA GLN A 237 -22.83 23.10 7.28
C GLN A 237 -21.53 23.05 6.47
N ASN A 238 -20.42 22.60 7.06
CA ASN A 238 -19.11 22.50 6.40
C ASN A 238 -18.92 21.17 5.65
N ALA A 239 -19.80 20.19 5.86
CA ALA A 239 -19.65 18.86 5.29
C ALA A 239 -19.60 18.86 3.75
N PRO A 240 -20.42 19.63 3.00
CA PRO A 240 -20.31 19.67 1.55
C PRO A 240 -18.92 20.10 1.06
N GLN A 241 -18.30 21.09 1.71
CA GLN A 241 -16.97 21.55 1.34
C GLN A 241 -15.89 20.52 1.71
N ASN A 242 -16.01 19.88 2.87
CA ASN A 242 -15.08 18.82 3.29
C ASN A 242 -15.13 17.61 2.33
N LEU A 243 -16.32 17.18 1.93
CA LEU A 243 -16.52 16.11 0.96
C LEU A 243 -15.99 16.50 -0.44
N LEU A 244 -16.14 17.76 -0.84
CA LEU A 244 -15.55 18.28 -2.07
C LEU A 244 -14.01 18.28 -2.02
N ASN A 245 -13.42 18.67 -0.90
CA ASN A 245 -11.97 18.64 -0.71
C ASN A 245 -11.44 17.20 -0.80
N LEU A 246 -12.07 16.26 -0.09
CA LEU A 246 -11.73 14.83 -0.19
C LEU A 246 -11.86 14.30 -1.61
N ARG A 247 -12.91 14.71 -2.34
CA ARG A 247 -13.05 14.32 -3.75
C ARG A 247 -11.88 14.83 -4.60
N ASN A 248 -11.45 16.07 -4.39
CA ASN A 248 -10.32 16.63 -5.11
C ASN A 248 -9.01 15.90 -4.76
N GLU A 249 -8.80 15.57 -3.48
CA GLU A 249 -7.66 14.76 -3.02
C GLU A 249 -7.69 13.36 -3.62
N GLY A 250 -8.85 12.72 -3.69
CA GLY A 250 -9.01 11.42 -4.34
C GLY A 250 -8.73 11.47 -5.85
N ASN A 251 -9.17 12.52 -6.56
CA ASN A 251 -8.81 12.71 -7.97
C ASN A 251 -7.29 12.92 -8.15
N GLN A 252 -6.63 13.66 -7.24
CA GLN A 252 -5.17 13.81 -7.26
C GLN A 252 -4.46 12.48 -7.00
N LEU A 253 -5.03 11.64 -6.13
CA LEU A 253 -4.52 10.31 -5.85
C LEU A 253 -4.60 9.40 -7.09
N GLU A 254 -5.69 9.45 -7.85
CA GLU A 254 -5.79 8.76 -9.16
C GLU A 254 -4.69 9.22 -10.13
N ASP A 255 -4.38 10.52 -10.18
CA ASP A 255 -3.31 11.05 -11.02
C ASP A 255 -1.92 10.53 -10.58
N ILE A 256 -1.65 10.52 -9.27
CA ILE A 256 -0.41 9.99 -8.68
C ILE A 256 -0.29 8.48 -8.98
N GLN A 257 -1.38 7.74 -8.87
CA GLN A 257 -1.43 6.30 -9.15
C GLN A 257 -1.10 6.01 -10.62
N ARG A 258 -1.69 6.77 -11.55
CA ARG A 258 -1.38 6.66 -12.98
C ARG A 258 0.09 6.92 -13.27
N GLN A 259 0.70 7.94 -12.67
CA GLN A 259 2.13 8.22 -12.80
C GLN A 259 2.99 7.08 -12.23
N SER A 260 2.58 6.52 -11.09
CA SER A 260 3.24 5.38 -10.45
C SER A 260 3.21 4.14 -11.36
N ASN A 261 2.06 3.85 -11.96
CA ASN A 261 1.89 2.77 -12.93
C ASN A 261 2.80 2.94 -14.15
N GLN A 262 2.86 4.14 -14.74
CA GLN A 262 3.76 4.43 -15.86
C GLN A 262 5.24 4.25 -15.48
N CYS A 263 5.62 4.70 -14.28
CA CYS A 263 6.98 4.53 -13.75
C CYS A 263 7.33 3.04 -13.59
N VAL A 264 6.42 2.24 -13.03
CA VAL A 264 6.60 0.78 -12.89
C VAL A 264 6.75 0.13 -14.26
N GLU A 265 5.84 0.39 -15.20
CA GLU A 265 5.89 -0.21 -16.54
C GLU A 265 7.20 0.13 -17.28
N LYS A 266 7.64 1.39 -17.19
CA LYS A 266 8.93 1.80 -17.75
C LYS A 266 10.08 1.06 -17.08
N THR A 267 10.08 0.95 -15.76
CA THR A 267 11.12 0.27 -14.97
C THR A 267 11.20 -1.22 -15.31
N LEU A 268 10.05 -1.90 -15.47
CA LEU A 268 9.99 -3.30 -15.87
C LEU A 268 10.55 -3.53 -17.28
N ARG A 269 10.25 -2.60 -18.21
CA ARG A 269 10.77 -2.67 -19.58
C ARG A 269 12.28 -2.50 -19.61
N GLU A 270 12.80 -1.48 -18.94
CA GLU A 270 14.23 -1.22 -18.85
C GLU A 270 14.98 -2.39 -18.17
N TYR A 271 14.38 -2.99 -17.12
CA TYR A 271 14.92 -4.20 -16.51
C TYR A 271 15.01 -5.35 -17.53
N ALA A 272 13.96 -5.57 -18.33
CA ALA A 272 13.96 -6.64 -19.33
C ALA A 272 15.00 -6.41 -20.43
N GLU A 273 15.19 -5.15 -20.86
CA GLU A 273 16.22 -4.76 -21.84
C GLU A 273 17.63 -4.98 -21.28
N GLU A 274 17.91 -4.48 -20.07
CA GLU A 274 19.23 -4.58 -19.45
C GLU A 274 19.57 -6.01 -19.01
N ARG A 275 18.55 -6.81 -18.66
CA ARG A 275 18.69 -8.23 -18.38
C ARG A 275 19.32 -8.98 -19.55
N VAL A 276 18.98 -8.66 -20.80
CA VAL A 276 19.59 -9.30 -21.98
C VAL A 276 21.09 -9.02 -22.05
N GLU A 277 21.50 -7.80 -21.74
CA GLU A 277 22.90 -7.42 -21.72
C GLU A 277 23.66 -8.09 -20.56
N VAL A 278 23.05 -8.18 -19.38
CA VAL A 278 23.61 -8.95 -18.26
C VAL A 278 23.77 -10.42 -18.64
N GLU A 279 22.78 -11.03 -19.30
CA GLU A 279 22.91 -12.41 -19.77
C GLU A 279 24.10 -12.58 -20.72
N ARG A 280 24.35 -11.62 -21.61
CA ARG A 280 25.53 -11.59 -22.48
C ARG A 280 26.84 -11.50 -21.67
N GLN A 281 26.90 -10.61 -20.69
CA GLN A 281 28.08 -10.46 -19.82
C GLN A 281 28.41 -11.75 -19.06
N LEU A 282 27.40 -12.49 -18.61
CA LEU A 282 27.60 -13.78 -17.95
C LEU A 282 28.13 -14.86 -18.90
N GLU A 283 27.72 -14.85 -20.18
CA GLU A 283 28.31 -15.73 -21.19
C GLU A 283 29.76 -15.36 -21.51
N ASP A 284 30.07 -14.06 -21.60
CA ASP A 284 31.43 -13.57 -21.83
C ASP A 284 32.37 -14.05 -20.71
N ILE A 285 31.94 -13.98 -19.44
CA ILE A 285 32.69 -14.51 -18.29
C ILE A 285 33.01 -16.01 -18.44
N ILE A 286 32.05 -16.79 -18.93
CA ILE A 286 32.25 -18.22 -19.19
C ILE A 286 33.24 -18.43 -20.34
N ALA A 287 33.12 -17.65 -21.41
CA ALA A 287 34.00 -17.73 -22.58
C ALA A 287 35.45 -17.37 -22.20
N ASP A 288 35.66 -16.26 -21.51
CA ASP A 288 36.96 -15.78 -21.04
C ASP A 288 37.66 -16.83 -20.16
N TYR A 289 36.91 -17.48 -19.25
CA TYR A 289 37.44 -18.57 -18.44
C TYR A 289 37.92 -19.74 -19.31
N ARG A 290 37.13 -20.17 -20.29
CA ARG A 290 37.49 -21.29 -21.18
C ARG A 290 38.71 -20.98 -22.03
N GLU A 291 38.83 -19.76 -22.53
CA GLU A 291 40.02 -19.32 -23.26
C GLU A 291 41.27 -19.32 -22.37
N SER A 292 41.13 -18.88 -21.11
CA SER A 292 42.25 -18.85 -20.15
C SER A 292 42.75 -20.24 -19.74
N GLU A 293 41.88 -21.26 -19.76
CA GLU A 293 42.22 -22.66 -19.49
C GLU A 293 42.80 -23.39 -20.72
N THR A 294 42.72 -22.79 -21.92
CA THR A 294 43.24 -23.40 -23.14
C THR A 294 44.74 -23.14 -23.24
N PRO A 295 45.61 -24.17 -23.24
CA PRO A 295 47.06 -23.95 -23.31
C PRO A 295 47.43 -23.25 -24.61
N ARG A 296 48.15 -22.12 -24.52
CA ARG A 296 48.80 -21.51 -25.69
C ARG A 296 49.80 -22.52 -26.25
N LYS A 297 49.48 -23.11 -27.40
CA LYS A 297 50.40 -23.95 -28.18
C LYS A 297 51.53 -23.12 -28.76
#